data_AF-A0A428XQT3-F1
#
_entry.id   AF-A0A428XQT3-F1
#
_cell.length_a   1.000
_cell.length_b   1.000
_cell.length_c   1.000
_cell.angle_alpha   90.00
_cell.angle_beta   90.00
_cell.angle_gamma   90.00
#
_symmetry.space_group_name_H-M   'P 1'
#
loop_
_entity.id
_entity.type
_entity.pdbx_description
1 polymer ?
#
loop_
_entity_poly.entity_id
_entity_poly.type
_entity_poly.pdbx_seq_one_letter_code
_entity_poly.pdbx_strand_id
1 'polypeptide(L)'
;RPVVATWVHDNEPTRTELTIDTDGTTGSATATLEATDWHPIWAADLNAWTPIANIKAGSWLRTSAGTWVQVTAVRQYTSNTLAHDLTIDGIHTYHVLAATTPILVHNCAAKRKTVQENDAGEYGDLSPGQVGDGLEANHIPQKALKFTTVDEGGAIVMKAADHALTRTYKGRGRATAIADANLSFREVLAKDLWDMRRIGQIQYNDPSYFNKGIKGLLALYRKKGML
;
A
#
# COMPACT_ATOMS: atom_id res chain seq x y z
N ARG A 1 5.72 23.31 -10.78
CA ARG A 1 4.46 22.72 -11.29
C ARG A 1 3.32 23.39 -10.53
N PRO A 2 2.17 23.70 -11.16
CA PRO A 2 1.06 24.35 -10.46
C PRO A 2 0.45 23.43 -9.41
N VAL A 3 -0.04 24.03 -8.32
CA VAL A 3 -0.98 23.37 -7.40
C VAL A 3 -2.34 23.36 -8.09
N VAL A 4 -2.94 22.19 -8.27
CA VAL A 4 -4.22 22.00 -8.96
C VAL A 4 -5.37 21.67 -8.02
N ALA A 5 -5.08 21.30 -6.77
CA ALA A 5 -6.07 21.18 -5.70
C ALA A 5 -5.43 21.28 -4.31
N THR A 6 -6.23 21.67 -3.32
CA THR A 6 -5.89 21.64 -1.89
C THR A 6 -6.93 20.78 -1.17
N TRP A 7 -6.49 19.86 -0.32
CA TRP A 7 -7.36 18.98 0.46
C TRP A 7 -7.21 19.25 1.94
N VAL A 8 -8.29 19.02 2.68
CA VAL A 8 -8.33 19.10 4.14
C VAL A 8 -8.87 17.76 4.64
N HIS A 9 -8.11 17.10 5.51
CA HIS A 9 -8.51 15.85 6.16
C HIS A 9 -8.81 16.11 7.64
N ASP A 10 -10.00 15.73 8.10
CA ASP A 10 -10.48 15.92 9.48
C ASP A 10 -10.82 14.61 10.20
N ASN A 11 -10.75 13.47 9.50
CA ASN A 11 -11.18 12.15 9.99
C ASN A 11 -10.05 11.12 10.11
N GLU A 12 -8.81 11.58 10.16
CA GLU A 12 -7.64 10.74 10.34
C GLU A 12 -7.01 11.12 11.68
N PRO A 13 -7.18 10.35 12.76
CA PRO A 13 -6.72 10.79 14.08
C PRO A 13 -5.25 10.47 14.36
N THR A 14 -4.61 9.57 13.60
CA THR A 14 -3.25 9.14 13.92
C THR A 14 -2.20 10.02 13.24
N ARG A 15 -1.19 10.44 14.03
CA ARG A 15 -0.15 11.39 13.64
C ARG A 15 1.22 10.82 13.98
N THR A 16 2.17 11.12 13.11
CA THR A 16 3.59 10.94 13.39
C THR A 16 4.30 12.29 13.23
N GLU A 17 5.03 12.68 14.27
CA GLU A 17 5.95 13.82 14.30
C GLU A 17 7.39 13.29 14.25
N LEU A 18 8.18 13.82 13.32
CA LEU A 18 9.62 13.59 13.23
C LEU A 18 10.35 14.82 13.74
N THR A 19 11.36 14.63 14.59
CA THR A 19 12.37 15.66 14.87
C THR A 19 13.55 15.44 13.93
N ILE A 20 13.95 16.48 13.22
CA ILE A 20 14.97 16.45 12.17
C ILE A 20 16.12 17.37 12.58
N ASP A 21 17.35 16.89 12.42
CA ASP A 21 18.57 17.69 12.53
C ASP A 21 18.73 18.56 11.26
N THR A 22 18.77 19.87 11.44
CA THR A 22 18.77 20.86 10.35
C THR A 22 20.13 21.51 10.09
N ASP A 23 21.09 21.35 11.00
CA ASP A 23 22.44 21.93 10.87
C ASP A 23 23.56 20.88 10.95
N GLY A 24 23.22 19.60 11.14
CA GLY A 24 24.17 18.50 11.10
C GLY A 24 25.22 18.63 12.19
N THR A 25 26.48 18.35 11.85
CA THR A 25 27.60 18.47 12.80
C THR A 25 27.93 19.92 13.19
N THR A 26 27.27 20.90 12.59
CA THR A 26 27.56 22.33 12.78
C THR A 26 26.92 22.90 14.05
N GLY A 27 25.97 22.17 14.65
CA GLY A 27 25.28 22.61 15.86
C GLY A 27 24.32 21.55 16.42
N SER A 28 23.18 22.02 16.93
CA SER A 28 22.14 21.19 17.53
C SER A 28 20.74 21.67 17.13
N ALA A 29 20.63 22.37 16.00
CA ALA A 29 19.39 22.96 15.54
C ALA A 29 18.47 21.87 14.99
N THR A 30 17.25 21.80 15.50
CA THR A 30 16.25 20.83 15.06
C THR A 30 14.96 21.50 14.63
N ALA A 31 14.21 20.81 13.78
CA ALA A 31 12.86 21.19 13.37
C ALA A 31 11.93 19.97 13.37
N THR A 32 10.62 20.20 13.41
CA THR A 32 9.63 19.13 13.36
C THR A 32 8.96 19.04 11.99
N LEU A 33 8.62 17.82 11.61
CA LEU A 33 7.75 17.51 10.47
C LEU A 33 6.64 16.59 10.97
N GLU A 34 5.40 17.01 10.77
CA GLU A 34 4.22 16.24 11.15
C GLU A 34 3.38 15.87 9.94
N ALA A 35 2.89 14.64 9.92
CA ALA A 35 1.87 14.22 8.96
C ALA A 35 1.00 13.10 9.56
N THR A 36 -0.08 12.75 8.86
CA THR A 36 -0.86 11.56 9.24
C THR A 36 -0.04 10.30 8.91
N ASP A 37 -0.19 9.23 9.70
CA ASP A 37 0.75 8.10 9.74
C ASP A 37 1.09 7.46 8.39
N TRP A 38 0.16 7.53 7.45
CA TRP A 38 0.30 6.91 6.14
C TRP A 38 0.99 7.79 5.10
N HIS A 39 1.23 9.06 5.40
CA HIS A 39 1.82 9.99 4.45
C HIS A 39 3.22 9.50 4.05
N PRO A 40 3.46 9.26 2.75
CA PRO A 40 4.75 8.80 2.27
C PRO A 40 5.78 9.93 2.28
N ILE A 41 6.94 9.64 2.88
CA ILE A 41 8.14 10.46 2.87
C ILE A 41 9.29 9.68 2.23
N TRP A 42 10.18 10.38 1.52
CA TRP A 42 11.31 9.73 0.85
C TRP A 42 12.44 9.43 1.85
N ALA A 43 12.59 8.15 2.20
CA ALA A 43 13.71 7.65 2.99
C ALA A 43 14.90 7.39 2.06
N ALA A 44 15.96 8.20 2.19
CA ALA A 44 17.13 8.18 1.31
C ALA A 44 17.98 6.92 1.52
N ASP A 45 18.10 6.46 2.76
CA ASP A 45 18.78 5.23 3.16
C ASP A 45 18.12 3.97 2.58
N LEU A 46 16.79 3.97 2.47
CA LEU A 46 16.01 2.87 1.89
C LEU A 46 15.80 3.02 0.38
N ASN A 47 16.11 4.18 -0.20
CA ASN A 47 15.82 4.54 -1.59
C ASN A 47 14.35 4.25 -1.95
N ALA A 48 13.43 4.58 -1.04
CA ALA A 48 12.02 4.21 -1.13
C ALA A 48 11.09 5.22 -0.45
N TRP A 49 9.87 5.32 -0.98
CA TRP A 49 8.75 5.97 -0.29
C TRP A 49 8.33 5.14 0.90
N THR A 50 8.39 5.73 2.09
CA THR A 50 8.09 5.06 3.34
C THR A 50 7.00 5.85 4.06
N PRO A 51 5.95 5.20 4.60
CA PRO A 51 5.00 5.89 5.48
C PRO A 51 5.74 6.56 6.63
N ILE A 52 5.37 7.80 6.98
CA ILE A 52 6.02 8.56 8.05
C ILE A 52 6.05 7.78 9.38
N ALA A 53 5.00 6.98 9.66
CA ALA A 53 4.92 6.13 10.85
C ALA A 53 5.95 4.98 10.88
N ASN A 54 6.56 4.65 9.74
CA ASN A 54 7.60 3.62 9.64
C ASN A 54 9.02 4.19 9.64
N ILE A 55 9.17 5.52 9.65
CA ILE A 55 10.47 6.19 9.80
C ILE A 55 10.98 5.98 11.22
N LYS A 56 12.29 5.80 11.35
CA LYS A 56 12.96 5.57 12.64
C LYS A 56 13.94 6.70 12.93
N ALA A 57 14.21 6.92 14.22
CA ALA A 57 15.36 7.72 14.61
C ALA A 57 16.63 7.10 13.98
N GLY A 58 17.47 7.95 13.39
CA GLY A 58 18.64 7.58 12.61
C GLY A 58 18.42 7.51 11.09
N SER A 59 17.16 7.46 10.61
CA SER A 59 16.85 7.47 9.17
C SER A 59 17.25 8.77 8.49
N TRP A 60 17.57 8.68 7.20
CA TRP A 60 18.00 9.82 6.39
C TRP A 60 16.89 10.23 5.42
N LEU A 61 16.52 11.52 5.42
CA LEU A 61 15.50 12.09 4.55
C LEU A 61 16.15 12.95 3.47
N ARG A 62 15.57 12.97 2.26
CA ARG A 62 16.10 13.76 1.15
C ARG A 62 15.56 15.19 1.15
N THR A 63 16.46 16.16 0.97
CA THR A 63 16.12 17.59 0.82
C THR A 63 15.97 17.98 -0.65
N SER A 64 15.46 19.19 -0.90
CA SER A 64 15.37 19.74 -2.27
C SER A 64 16.72 20.00 -2.93
N ALA A 65 17.78 20.20 -2.14
CA ALA A 65 19.15 20.37 -2.64
C ALA A 65 19.79 19.04 -3.07
N GLY A 66 19.09 17.92 -2.88
CA GLY A 66 19.62 16.58 -3.11
C GLY A 66 20.53 16.08 -1.98
N THR A 67 20.67 16.84 -0.89
CA THR A 67 21.37 16.44 0.34
C THR A 67 20.45 15.66 1.27
N TRP A 68 21.01 15.12 2.35
CA TRP A 68 20.26 14.34 3.34
C TRP A 68 20.32 15.00 4.73
N VAL A 69 19.24 14.83 5.49
CA VAL A 69 19.12 15.23 6.90
C VAL A 69 18.69 14.04 7.73
N GLN A 70 19.12 13.99 9.00
CA GLN A 70 18.86 12.84 9.87
C GLN A 70 17.67 13.09 10.79
N VAL A 71 16.84 12.06 10.97
CA VAL A 71 15.78 12.05 11.99
C VAL A 71 16.39 11.72 13.35
N THR A 72 16.22 12.59 14.33
CA THR A 72 16.76 12.42 15.68
C THR A 72 15.74 11.82 16.66
N ALA A 73 14.45 12.07 16.44
CA ALA A 73 13.38 11.50 17.24
C ALA A 73 12.10 11.28 16.42
N VAL A 74 11.28 10.35 16.88
CA VAL A 74 9.97 10.01 16.29
C VAL A 74 8.95 9.94 17.41
N ARG A 75 7.82 10.60 17.23
CA ARG A 75 6.71 10.59 18.17
C ARG A 75 5.40 10.28 17.44
N GLN A 76 4.74 9.21 17.86
CA GLN A 76 3.41 8.85 17.39
C GLN A 76 2.37 9.28 18.42
N TYR A 77 1.28 9.88 17.96
CA TYR A 77 0.21 10.35 18.83
C TYR A 77 -1.13 10.44 18.09
N THR A 78 -2.21 10.76 18.81
CA THR A 78 -3.52 11.00 18.20
C THR A 78 -3.91 12.46 18.32
N SER A 79 -4.46 13.02 17.24
CA SER A 79 -4.94 14.39 17.17
C SER A 79 -6.02 14.53 16.11
N ASN A 80 -7.04 15.33 16.42
CA ASN A 80 -8.10 15.71 15.46
C ASN A 80 -7.77 17.04 14.75
N THR A 81 -6.50 17.46 14.74
CA THR A 81 -6.06 18.62 13.96
C THR A 81 -6.22 18.36 12.47
N LEU A 82 -6.70 19.36 11.74
CA LEU A 82 -6.82 19.31 10.29
C LEU A 82 -5.44 19.05 9.66
N ALA A 83 -5.37 18.08 8.76
CA ALA A 83 -4.20 17.89 7.91
C ALA A 83 -4.49 18.52 6.53
N HIS A 84 -3.50 19.23 5.99
CA HIS A 84 -3.57 19.89 4.70
C HIS A 84 -2.73 19.13 3.67
N ASP A 85 -3.28 18.90 2.48
CA ASP A 85 -2.60 18.20 1.39
C ASP A 85 -2.69 19.00 0.08
N LEU A 86 -1.69 18.88 -0.80
CA LEU A 86 -1.54 19.71 -2.01
C LEU A 86 -1.37 18.87 -3.27
N THR A 87 -2.38 18.86 -4.14
CA THR A 87 -2.25 18.18 -5.44
C THR A 87 -1.41 19.01 -6.40
N ILE A 88 -0.25 18.47 -6.76
CA ILE A 88 0.66 19.04 -7.76
C ILE A 88 0.42 18.36 -9.12
N ASP A 89 0.38 19.15 -10.19
CA ASP A 89 0.22 18.63 -11.54
C ASP A 89 1.39 17.71 -11.98
N GLY A 90 1.06 16.49 -12.38
CA GLY A 90 1.93 15.44 -12.90
C GLY A 90 2.82 14.71 -11.88
N ILE A 91 3.88 15.32 -11.35
CA ILE A 91 4.71 14.65 -10.32
C ILE A 91 4.07 15.03 -8.98
N HIS A 92 3.34 14.10 -8.38
CA HIS A 92 2.64 14.27 -7.12
C HIS A 92 3.59 14.28 -5.92
N THR A 93 4.70 15.01 -6.02
CA THR A 93 5.67 15.22 -4.94
C THR A 93 5.90 16.71 -4.75
N TYR A 94 6.06 17.11 -3.50
CA TYR A 94 6.35 18.49 -3.13
C TYR A 94 7.26 18.52 -1.92
N HIS A 95 7.77 19.70 -1.58
CA HIS A 95 8.55 19.87 -0.37
C HIS A 95 7.70 20.52 0.71
N VAL A 96 7.74 19.95 1.92
CA VAL A 96 7.22 20.59 3.13
C VAL A 96 8.40 21.11 3.93
N LEU A 97 8.27 22.31 4.48
CA LEU A 97 9.34 22.92 5.26
C LEU A 97 9.29 22.43 6.71
N ALA A 98 10.40 21.84 7.18
CA ALA A 98 10.73 21.74 8.59
C ALA A 98 11.64 22.93 8.93
N ALA A 99 11.06 23.97 9.55
CA ALA A 99 11.65 25.31 9.63
C ALA A 99 11.98 25.87 8.23
N THR A 100 13.25 25.97 7.85
CA THR A 100 13.70 26.39 6.51
C THR A 100 14.18 25.21 5.66
N THR A 101 14.12 23.99 6.18
CA THR A 101 14.62 22.78 5.52
C THR A 101 13.51 22.11 4.70
N PRO A 102 13.59 22.08 3.36
CA PRO A 102 12.58 21.45 2.52
C PRO A 102 12.75 19.93 2.49
N ILE A 103 11.71 19.21 2.88
CA ILE A 103 11.68 17.74 2.93
C ILE A 103 10.77 17.19 1.84
N LEU A 104 11.25 16.23 1.06
CA LEU A 104 10.51 15.65 -0.06
C LEU A 104 9.40 14.70 0.41
N VAL A 105 8.15 15.10 0.18
CA VAL A 105 6.93 14.32 0.49
C VAL A 105 6.17 13.98 -0.78
N HIS A 106 5.29 12.98 -0.72
CA HIS A 106 4.48 12.56 -1.85
C HIS A 106 2.97 12.73 -1.57
N ASN A 107 2.29 13.50 -2.42
CA ASN A 107 0.84 13.74 -2.47
C ASN A 107 0.08 12.59 -3.16
N CYS A 108 0.49 11.33 -2.97
CA CYS A 108 -0.39 10.27 -3.46
C CYS A 108 -1.41 10.10 -2.37
N ALA A 109 -2.55 10.76 -2.53
CA ALA A 109 -3.77 10.03 -2.30
C ALA A 109 -3.72 8.81 -3.22
N ALA A 110 -3.05 7.73 -2.78
CA ALA A 110 -3.61 6.43 -3.08
C ALA A 110 -4.99 6.54 -2.46
N LYS A 111 -6.00 6.92 -3.25
CA LYS A 111 -7.40 6.89 -2.82
C LYS A 111 -7.56 5.47 -2.34
N ARG A 112 -7.50 5.28 -1.02
CA ARG A 112 -7.62 3.95 -0.43
C ARG A 112 -8.95 3.45 -0.94
N LYS A 113 -8.89 2.40 -1.75
CA LYS A 113 -10.04 1.99 -2.55
C LYS A 113 -11.06 1.49 -1.54
N THR A 114 -12.23 2.12 -1.48
CA THR A 114 -13.33 1.59 -0.67
C THR A 114 -13.77 0.29 -1.33
N VAL A 115 -13.42 -0.82 -0.68
CA VAL A 115 -13.70 -2.16 -1.14
C VAL A 115 -14.56 -2.88 -0.12
N GLN A 116 -15.31 -3.88 -0.56
CA GLN A 116 -16.03 -4.80 0.29
C GLN A 116 -15.42 -6.20 0.16
N GLU A 117 -15.56 -7.00 1.22
CA GLU A 117 -15.29 -8.44 1.12
C GLU A 117 -16.02 -9.02 -0.10
N ASN A 118 -15.36 -9.95 -0.80
CA ASN A 118 -15.82 -10.55 -2.05
C ASN A 118 -15.86 -9.62 -3.28
N ASP A 119 -15.38 -8.38 -3.22
CA ASP A 119 -15.13 -7.61 -4.42
C ASP A 119 -13.99 -8.25 -5.23
N ALA A 120 -14.09 -8.15 -6.56
CA ALA A 120 -13.12 -8.70 -7.49
C ALA A 120 -12.91 -7.78 -8.68
N GLY A 121 -11.68 -7.75 -9.17
CA GLY A 121 -11.25 -6.77 -10.17
C GLY A 121 -9.74 -6.83 -10.38
N GLU A 122 -9.21 -5.82 -11.06
CA GLU A 122 -7.76 -5.64 -11.18
C GLU A 122 -7.17 -5.26 -9.82
N TYR A 123 -6.00 -5.81 -9.50
CA TYR A 123 -5.36 -5.63 -8.20
C TYR A 123 -5.06 -4.16 -7.92
N GLY A 124 -4.65 -3.38 -8.93
CA GLY A 124 -4.41 -1.94 -8.80
C GLY A 124 -5.68 -1.12 -8.50
N ASP A 125 -6.86 -1.67 -8.81
CA ASP A 125 -8.15 -1.06 -8.46
C ASP A 125 -8.64 -1.43 -7.06
N LEU A 126 -8.03 -2.43 -6.44
CA LEU A 126 -8.42 -2.97 -5.13
C LEU A 126 -7.36 -2.72 -4.04
N SER A 127 -6.14 -2.36 -4.42
CA SER A 127 -4.98 -2.22 -3.53
C SER A 127 -4.21 -0.91 -3.80
N PRO A 128 -3.76 -0.17 -2.76
CA PRO A 128 -3.97 -0.47 -1.34
C PRO A 128 -5.42 -0.17 -0.90
N GLY A 129 -5.98 -1.08 -0.10
CA GLY A 129 -7.28 -0.93 0.56
C GLY A 129 -7.24 0.09 1.71
N GLN A 130 -8.37 0.25 2.41
CA GLN A 130 -8.46 1.16 3.55
C GLN A 130 -7.69 0.61 4.76
N VAL A 131 -6.72 1.35 5.30
CA VAL A 131 -6.02 0.89 6.52
C VAL A 131 -7.03 0.82 7.68
N GLY A 132 -7.06 -0.32 8.36
CA GLY A 132 -7.92 -0.57 9.52
C GLY A 132 -9.24 -1.27 9.21
N ASP A 133 -9.59 -1.50 7.95
CA ASP A 133 -10.80 -2.25 7.57
C ASP A 133 -10.64 -3.78 7.68
N GLY A 134 -9.39 -4.26 7.83
CA GLY A 134 -9.06 -5.69 7.94
C GLY A 134 -9.15 -6.46 6.63
N LEU A 135 -9.29 -5.77 5.49
CA LEU A 135 -9.41 -6.35 4.16
C LEU A 135 -8.08 -6.31 3.40
N GLU A 136 -7.82 -7.38 2.65
CA GLU A 136 -6.66 -7.52 1.78
C GLU A 136 -7.11 -8.03 0.41
N ALA A 137 -6.52 -7.51 -0.66
CA ALA A 137 -6.71 -8.03 -2.01
C ALA A 137 -5.76 -9.22 -2.24
N ASN A 138 -6.31 -10.43 -2.35
CA ASN A 138 -5.54 -11.61 -2.74
C ASN A 138 -5.39 -11.65 -4.27
N HIS A 139 -4.16 -11.56 -4.76
CA HIS A 139 -3.84 -11.57 -6.18
C HIS A 139 -3.92 -13.02 -6.73
N ILE A 140 -4.83 -13.27 -7.67
CA ILE A 140 -5.19 -14.60 -8.19
C ILE A 140 -5.19 -14.60 -9.73
N PRO A 141 -4.28 -15.31 -10.41
CA PRO A 141 -3.10 -16.01 -9.86
C PRO A 141 -2.05 -15.05 -9.31
N GLN A 142 -1.17 -15.49 -8.40
CA GLN A 142 -0.17 -14.62 -7.79
C GLN A 142 0.74 -13.90 -8.81
N LYS A 143 1.10 -12.65 -8.50
CA LYS A 143 1.98 -11.81 -9.34
C LYS A 143 3.34 -12.44 -9.70
N ALA A 144 3.84 -13.35 -8.88
CA ALA A 144 5.15 -13.98 -9.07
C ALA A 144 5.25 -14.79 -10.39
N LEU A 145 4.11 -15.28 -10.90
CA LEU A 145 4.06 -16.05 -12.16
C LEU A 145 3.99 -15.17 -13.41
N LYS A 146 3.82 -13.84 -13.27
CA LYS A 146 3.92 -12.85 -14.36
C LYS A 146 3.00 -13.12 -15.57
N PHE A 147 1.85 -13.76 -15.36
CA PHE A 147 0.82 -13.87 -16.41
C PHE A 147 0.24 -12.50 -16.81
N THR A 148 0.30 -11.53 -15.91
CA THR A 148 -0.11 -10.13 -16.08
C THR A 148 0.92 -9.22 -15.38
N THR A 149 0.80 -7.90 -15.58
CA THR A 149 1.43 -6.95 -14.66
C THR A 149 0.79 -7.05 -13.27
N VAL A 150 1.43 -6.42 -12.27
CA VAL A 150 0.93 -6.46 -10.88
C VAL A 150 -0.44 -5.79 -10.77
N ASP A 151 -0.63 -4.65 -11.44
CA ASP A 151 -1.86 -3.87 -11.32
C ASP A 151 -3.01 -4.51 -12.10
N GLU A 152 -2.74 -5.03 -13.29
CA GLU A 152 -3.75 -5.64 -14.17
C GLU A 152 -4.13 -7.08 -13.79
N GLY A 153 -3.39 -7.67 -12.84
CA GLY A 153 -3.68 -9.00 -12.32
C GLY A 153 -4.99 -9.02 -11.56
N GLY A 154 -5.77 -10.07 -11.72
CA GLY A 154 -7.03 -10.21 -11.02
C GLY A 154 -6.82 -10.46 -9.53
N ALA A 155 -7.73 -9.95 -8.70
CA ALA A 155 -7.73 -10.17 -7.27
C ALA A 155 -9.14 -10.34 -6.71
N ILE A 156 -9.23 -10.94 -5.52
CA ILE A 156 -10.44 -10.99 -4.71
C ILE A 156 -10.14 -10.39 -3.34
N VAL A 157 -10.98 -9.47 -2.88
CA VAL A 157 -10.89 -8.85 -1.56
C VAL A 157 -11.42 -9.82 -0.51
N MET A 158 -10.64 -10.04 0.56
CA MET A 158 -10.96 -10.97 1.64
C MET A 158 -10.37 -10.47 2.98
N LYS A 159 -10.82 -11.04 4.10
CA LYS A 159 -10.22 -10.71 5.41
C LYS A 159 -8.75 -11.14 5.46
N ALA A 160 -7.92 -10.41 6.18
CA ALA A 160 -6.51 -10.77 6.40
C ALA A 160 -6.33 -12.19 6.96
N ALA A 161 -7.25 -12.64 7.82
CA ALA A 161 -7.27 -14.01 8.36
C ALA A 161 -7.49 -15.07 7.26
N ASP A 162 -8.36 -14.80 6.29
CA ASP A 162 -8.62 -15.71 5.17
C ASP A 162 -7.48 -15.69 4.16
N HIS A 163 -6.92 -14.51 3.87
CA HIS A 163 -5.76 -14.37 3.00
C HIS A 163 -4.56 -15.15 3.57
N ALA A 164 -4.39 -15.12 4.89
CA ALA A 164 -3.37 -15.89 5.61
C ALA A 164 -3.55 -17.42 5.51
N LEU A 165 -4.63 -17.94 4.93
CA LEU A 165 -4.84 -19.37 4.68
C LEU A 165 -4.57 -19.78 3.24
N THR A 166 -4.43 -18.81 2.33
CA THR A 166 -4.19 -19.06 0.91
C THR A 166 -2.83 -19.74 0.68
N ARG A 167 -2.79 -20.64 -0.30
CA ARG A 167 -1.57 -21.33 -0.75
C ARG A 167 -0.49 -20.37 -1.26
N THR A 168 -0.84 -19.12 -1.58
CA THR A 168 0.04 -18.08 -2.10
C THR A 168 0.49 -17.07 -1.03
N TYR A 169 -0.01 -17.15 0.21
CA TYR A 169 0.31 -16.17 1.25
C TYR A 169 1.78 -16.18 1.66
N LYS A 170 2.41 -14.99 1.63
CA LYS A 170 3.78 -14.72 2.12
C LYS A 170 4.77 -15.82 1.71
N GLY A 171 5.41 -16.48 2.67
CA GLY A 171 6.46 -17.49 2.43
C GLY A 171 5.99 -18.69 1.60
N ARG A 172 4.70 -19.05 1.66
CA ARG A 172 4.13 -20.14 0.83
C ARG A 172 4.07 -19.75 -0.65
N GLY A 173 3.91 -18.46 -0.95
CA GLY A 173 3.87 -17.94 -2.32
C GLY A 173 5.09 -18.34 -3.14
N ARG A 174 6.29 -18.29 -2.56
CA ARG A 174 7.53 -18.71 -3.23
C ARG A 174 7.53 -20.19 -3.61
N ALA A 175 7.15 -21.06 -2.67
CA ALA A 175 7.08 -22.50 -2.94
C ALA A 175 6.00 -22.82 -3.99
N THR A 176 4.84 -22.17 -3.88
CA THR A 176 3.75 -22.30 -4.85
C THR A 176 4.16 -21.81 -6.24
N ALA A 177 4.88 -20.69 -6.34
CA ALA A 177 5.35 -20.17 -7.63
C ALA A 177 6.32 -21.14 -8.33
N ILE A 178 7.19 -21.81 -7.56
CA ILE A 178 8.07 -22.86 -8.09
C ILE A 178 7.24 -24.06 -8.57
N ALA A 179 6.27 -24.51 -7.78
CA ALA A 179 5.43 -25.65 -8.11
C ALA A 179 4.53 -25.42 -9.33
N ASP A 180 4.18 -24.17 -9.62
CA ASP A 180 3.30 -23.79 -10.72
C ASP A 180 4.03 -23.25 -11.96
N ALA A 181 5.37 -23.15 -11.92
CA ALA A 181 6.15 -22.43 -12.93
C ALA A 181 5.91 -22.88 -14.39
N ASN A 182 5.53 -24.16 -14.58
CA ASN A 182 5.29 -24.76 -15.90
C ASN A 182 3.80 -24.98 -16.21
N LEU A 183 2.89 -24.47 -15.39
CA LEU A 183 1.46 -24.59 -15.60
C LEU A 183 0.93 -23.42 -16.41
N SER A 184 -0.09 -23.69 -17.22
CA SER A 184 -0.82 -22.64 -17.91
C SER A 184 -1.58 -21.75 -16.92
N PHE A 185 -1.91 -20.53 -17.37
CA PHE A 185 -2.74 -19.61 -16.60
C PHE A 185 -4.02 -20.26 -16.07
N ARG A 186 -4.68 -21.07 -16.90
CA ARG A 186 -5.96 -21.74 -16.56
C ARG A 186 -5.78 -22.81 -15.48
N GLU A 187 -4.69 -23.57 -15.53
CA GLU A 187 -4.39 -24.58 -14.52
C GLU A 187 -4.09 -23.95 -13.16
N VAL A 188 -3.29 -22.87 -13.15
CA VAL A 188 -3.00 -22.14 -11.91
C VAL A 188 -4.26 -21.48 -11.36
N LEU A 189 -5.03 -20.79 -12.21
CA LEU A 189 -6.29 -20.20 -11.81
C LEU A 189 -7.24 -21.25 -11.21
N ALA A 190 -7.37 -22.41 -11.83
CA ALA A 190 -8.21 -23.48 -11.29
C ALA A 190 -7.77 -23.91 -9.88
N LYS A 191 -6.46 -24.08 -9.63
CA LYS A 191 -5.95 -24.39 -8.29
C LYS A 191 -6.26 -23.30 -7.27
N ASP A 192 -6.11 -22.04 -7.63
CA ASP A 192 -6.36 -20.92 -6.73
C ASP A 192 -7.87 -20.77 -6.44
N LEU A 193 -8.75 -21.02 -7.42
CA LEU A 193 -10.20 -21.05 -7.21
C LEU A 193 -10.62 -22.21 -6.30
N TRP A 194 -9.99 -23.38 -6.40
CA TRP A 194 -10.21 -24.48 -5.46
C TRP A 194 -9.76 -24.13 -4.04
N ASP A 195 -8.64 -23.42 -3.90
CA ASP A 195 -8.16 -22.95 -2.60
C ASP A 195 -9.13 -21.95 -1.95
N MET A 196 -9.72 -21.04 -2.73
CA MET A 196 -10.76 -20.13 -2.25
C MET A 196 -11.99 -20.90 -1.71
N ARG A 197 -12.44 -21.94 -2.43
CA ARG A 197 -13.55 -22.81 -1.96
C ARG A 197 -13.18 -23.58 -0.68
N ARG A 198 -11.94 -24.08 -0.59
CA ARG A 198 -11.43 -24.74 0.62
C ARG A 198 -11.44 -23.80 1.83
N ILE A 199 -11.00 -22.56 1.66
CA ILE A 199 -11.01 -21.56 2.73
C ILE A 199 -12.45 -21.23 3.14
N GLY A 200 -13.36 -21.04 2.17
CA GLY A 200 -14.79 -20.87 2.42
C GLY A 200 -15.36 -21.99 3.30
N GLN A 201 -15.06 -23.25 2.97
CA GLN A 201 -15.48 -24.40 3.76
C GLN A 201 -14.88 -24.41 5.18
N ILE A 202 -13.60 -24.08 5.33
CA ILE A 202 -12.91 -24.15 6.64
C ILE A 202 -13.35 -23.00 7.57
N GLN A 203 -13.47 -21.78 7.05
CA GLN A 203 -13.74 -20.60 7.85
C GLN A 203 -15.24 -20.36 8.06
N TYR A 204 -16.06 -20.71 7.08
CA TYR A 204 -17.47 -20.34 7.04
C TYR A 204 -18.42 -21.53 6.90
N ASN A 205 -17.89 -22.76 6.90
CA ASN A 205 -18.65 -23.99 6.60
C ASN A 205 -19.44 -23.90 5.28
N ASP A 206 -18.94 -23.11 4.34
CA ASP A 206 -19.59 -22.84 3.05
C ASP A 206 -18.54 -22.71 1.93
N PRO A 207 -18.40 -23.72 1.05
CA PRO A 207 -17.45 -23.65 -0.06
C PRO A 207 -17.86 -22.59 -1.11
N SER A 208 -19.08 -22.07 -1.03
CA SER A 208 -19.63 -21.04 -1.91
C SER A 208 -19.37 -19.62 -1.41
N TYR A 209 -18.78 -19.45 -0.21
CA TYR A 209 -18.59 -18.15 0.44
C TYR A 209 -17.92 -17.09 -0.45
N PHE A 210 -16.93 -17.49 -1.26
CA PHE A 210 -16.21 -16.60 -2.16
C PHE A 210 -16.79 -16.53 -3.60
N ASN A 211 -17.96 -17.12 -3.86
CA ASN A 211 -18.49 -17.24 -5.23
C ASN A 211 -18.80 -15.89 -5.89
N LYS A 212 -19.15 -14.84 -5.12
CA LYS A 212 -19.31 -13.48 -5.67
C LYS A 212 -17.97 -13.02 -6.27
N GLY A 213 -16.89 -13.07 -5.50
CA GLY A 213 -15.56 -12.69 -5.96
C GLY A 213 -15.07 -13.56 -7.12
N ILE A 214 -15.26 -14.88 -7.03
CA ILE A 214 -14.86 -15.83 -8.09
C ILE A 214 -15.58 -15.50 -9.41
N LYS A 215 -16.88 -15.19 -9.38
CA LYS A 215 -17.62 -14.80 -10.59
C LYS A 215 -17.09 -13.50 -11.19
N GLY A 216 -16.79 -12.50 -10.37
CA GLY A 216 -16.19 -11.24 -10.81
C GLY A 216 -14.81 -11.43 -11.43
N LEU A 217 -13.96 -12.23 -10.79
CA LEU A 217 -12.62 -12.57 -11.29
C LEU A 217 -12.68 -13.31 -12.64
N LEU A 218 -13.58 -14.28 -12.78
CA LEU A 218 -13.77 -14.99 -14.05
C LEU A 218 -14.30 -14.06 -15.16
N ALA A 219 -15.18 -13.11 -14.82
CA ALA A 219 -15.67 -12.12 -15.77
C ALA A 219 -14.55 -11.19 -16.26
N LEU A 220 -13.67 -10.73 -15.34
CA LEU A 220 -12.48 -9.96 -15.67
C LEU A 220 -11.59 -10.69 -16.68
N TYR A 221 -11.25 -11.96 -16.40
CA TYR A 221 -10.34 -12.71 -17.26
C TYR A 221 -10.95 -13.12 -18.60
N ARG A 222 -12.28 -13.32 -18.67
CA ARG A 222 -12.99 -13.45 -19.96
C ARG A 222 -12.89 -12.17 -20.78
N LYS A 223 -13.09 -11.00 -20.16
CA LYS A 223 -12.97 -9.69 -20.83
C LYS A 223 -11.56 -9.46 -21.36
N LYS A 224 -10.53 -9.99 -20.69
CA LYS A 224 -9.12 -9.95 -21.11
C LYS A 224 -8.73 -11.04 -22.11
N GLY A 225 -9.63 -11.96 -22.50
CA GLY A 225 -9.35 -13.03 -23.47
C GLY A 225 -8.45 -14.16 -22.92
N MET A 226 -8.36 -14.33 -21.60
CA MET A 226 -7.51 -15.33 -20.96
C MET A 226 -8.26 -16.65 -20.65
N LEU A 227 -9.60 -16.64 -20.76
CA LEU A 227 -10.52 -17.75 -20.50
C LEU A 227 -11.41 -18.06 -21.70
#